data_AF-A0A258L5H6-F1
#
_entry.id   AF-A0A258L5H6-F1
#
_cell.length_a   1.000
_cell.length_b   1.000
_cell.length_c   1.000
_cell.angle_alpha   90.00
_cell.angle_beta   90.00
_cell.angle_gamma   90.00
#
_symmetry.space_group_name_H-M   'P 1'
#
loop_
_entity.id
_entity.type
_entity.pdbx_description
1 polymer ?
#
loop_
_entity_poly.entity_id
_entity_poly.type
_entity_poly.pdbx_seq_one_letter_code
_entity_poly.pdbx_strand_id
1 'polypeptide(L)'
;MSKTETVVALGDNAEAELKRRVDRRVEIVEELAAIKTRLDEFKKEDKADGFNDKAIVHAVKMRTADPEKVLATLLLEAECKLYRKAAGVATEIDEAEKAVRKHVAEVPEPKPKGKGRRRDDLN
;
A
#
# COMPACT_ATOMS: atom_id res chain seq x y z
N MET A 1 23.10 -16.20 35.46
CA MET A 1 21.85 -15.68 36.04
C MET A 1 20.70 -16.44 35.40
N SER A 2 20.05 -17.34 36.14
CA SER A 2 18.95 -18.15 35.64
C SER A 2 17.66 -17.31 35.62
N LYS A 3 16.95 -17.28 34.48
CA LYS A 3 15.66 -16.61 34.38
C LYS A 3 14.63 -17.50 35.06
N THR A 4 14.12 -17.06 36.22
CA THR A 4 13.04 -17.74 36.92
C THR A 4 11.76 -17.59 36.11
N GLU A 5 11.30 -18.66 35.47
CA GLU A 5 9.96 -18.72 34.88
C GLU A 5 8.94 -18.52 36.00
N THR A 6 8.22 -17.40 35.92
CA THR A 6 7.13 -17.12 36.84
C THR A 6 5.93 -17.91 36.37
N VAL A 7 5.67 -19.06 37.00
CA VAL A 7 4.46 -19.84 36.75
C VAL A 7 3.29 -19.08 37.38
N VAL A 8 2.44 -18.50 36.53
CA VAL A 8 1.23 -17.80 36.97
C VAL A 8 0.20 -18.85 37.39
N ALA A 9 -0.15 -18.88 38.67
CA ALA A 9 -1.24 -19.72 39.17
C ALA A 9 -2.58 -19.23 38.61
N LEU A 10 -3.23 -20.08 37.81
CA LEU A 10 -4.54 -19.85 37.24
C LEU A 10 -5.59 -20.46 38.18
N GLY A 11 -6.62 -19.70 38.57
CA GLY A 11 -7.65 -20.17 39.52
C GLY A 11 -8.50 -21.32 38.97
N ASP A 12 -9.32 -21.96 39.83
CA ASP A 12 -9.97 -23.27 39.57
C ASP A 12 -10.92 -23.34 38.34
N ASN A 13 -11.19 -22.23 37.66
CA ASN A 13 -11.97 -22.18 36.41
C ASN A 13 -11.24 -21.53 35.23
N ALA A 14 -9.97 -21.17 35.41
CA ALA A 14 -9.23 -20.36 34.47
C ALA A 14 -8.86 -21.12 33.19
N GLU A 15 -8.69 -22.44 33.24
CA GLU A 15 -8.41 -23.26 32.06
C GLU A 15 -9.61 -23.32 31.10
N ALA A 16 -10.82 -23.60 31.62
CA ALA A 16 -12.05 -23.62 30.82
C ALA A 16 -12.38 -22.24 30.22
N GLU A 17 -12.20 -21.17 31.02
CA GLU A 17 -12.39 -19.80 30.56
C GLU A 17 -11.36 -19.40 29.48
N LEU A 18 -10.09 -19.78 29.67
CA LEU A 18 -9.03 -19.52 28.69
C LEU A 18 -9.33 -20.26 27.39
N LYS A 19 -9.69 -21.54 27.45
CA LYS A 19 -10.09 -22.33 26.27
C LYS A 19 -11.22 -21.63 25.52
N ARG A 20 -12.29 -21.22 26.19
CA ARG A 20 -13.41 -20.50 25.55
C ARG A 20 -12.96 -19.20 24.85
N ARG A 21 -12.03 -18.46 25.45
CA ARG A 21 -11.49 -17.21 24.86
C ARG A 21 -10.61 -17.49 23.64
N VAL A 22 -9.80 -18.54 23.69
CA VAL A 22 -8.96 -18.98 22.58
C VAL A 22 -9.85 -19.42 21.43
N ASP A 23 -10.81 -20.31 21.67
CA ASP A 23 -11.74 -20.83 20.66
C ASP A 23 -12.46 -19.69 19.92
N ARG A 24 -13.03 -18.72 20.66
CA ARG A 24 -13.68 -17.54 20.06
C ARG A 24 -12.74 -16.71 19.17
N ARG A 25 -11.46 -16.59 19.56
CA ARG A 25 -10.48 -15.83 18.76
C ARG A 25 -10.06 -16.60 17.53
N VAL A 26 -9.96 -17.92 17.60
CA VAL A 26 -9.70 -18.78 16.45
C VAL A 26 -10.79 -18.61 15.40
N GLU A 27 -12.07 -18.66 15.81
CA GLU A 27 -13.21 -18.43 14.91
C GLU A 27 -13.09 -17.09 14.15
N ILE A 28 -12.83 -15.98 14.87
CA ILE A 28 -12.66 -14.65 14.24
C ILE A 28 -11.46 -14.63 13.28
N VAL A 29 -10.36 -15.31 13.62
CA VAL A 29 -9.18 -15.37 12.76
C VAL A 29 -9.48 -16.13 11.47
N GLU A 30 -10.24 -17.22 11.56
CA GLU A 30 -10.69 -18.01 10.39
C GLU A 30 -11.64 -17.20 9.51
N GLU A 31 -12.60 -16.47 10.11
CA GLU A 31 -13.47 -15.55 9.38
C GLU A 31 -12.68 -14.46 8.64
N LEU A 32 -11.69 -13.86 9.32
CA LEU A 32 -10.81 -12.86 8.71
C LEU A 32 -9.98 -13.46 7.56
N ALA A 33 -9.56 -14.72 7.64
CA ALA A 33 -8.86 -15.39 6.56
C ALA A 33 -9.77 -15.56 5.35
N ALA A 34 -11.00 -16.03 5.55
CA ALA A 34 -11.99 -16.18 4.47
C ALA A 34 -12.34 -14.83 3.81
N ILE A 35 -12.52 -13.78 4.60
CA ILE A 35 -12.78 -12.42 4.10
C ILE A 35 -11.60 -11.91 3.26
N LYS A 36 -10.36 -12.15 3.70
CA LYS A 36 -9.17 -11.76 2.93
C LYS A 36 -9.09 -12.48 1.60
N THR A 37 -9.35 -13.80 1.57
CA THR A 37 -9.40 -14.56 0.32
C THR A 37 -10.43 -13.97 -0.64
N ARG A 38 -11.64 -13.65 -0.16
CA ARG A 38 -12.68 -13.02 -0.97
C ARG A 38 -12.28 -11.62 -1.47
N LEU A 39 -11.61 -10.82 -0.63
CA LEU A 39 -11.09 -9.53 -1.05
C LEU A 39 -10.05 -9.66 -2.16
N ASP A 40 -9.19 -10.68 -2.11
CA ASP A 40 -8.20 -10.94 -3.16
C ASP A 40 -8.84 -11.42 -4.47
N GLU A 41 -9.99 -12.08 -4.41
CA GLU A 41 -10.80 -12.41 -5.61
C GLU A 41 -11.31 -11.14 -6.28
N PHE A 42 -11.92 -10.21 -5.52
CA PHE A 42 -12.36 -8.92 -6.07
C PHE A 42 -11.21 -8.11 -6.66
N LYS A 43 -10.04 -8.09 -6.02
CA LYS A 43 -8.87 -7.42 -6.60
C LYS A 43 -8.41 -8.02 -7.92
N LYS A 44 -8.55 -9.34 -8.10
CA LYS A 44 -8.23 -9.99 -9.37
C LYS A 44 -9.25 -9.63 -10.45
N GLU A 45 -10.53 -9.57 -10.10
CA GLU A 45 -11.61 -9.12 -10.97
C GLU A 45 -11.39 -7.67 -11.40
N ASP A 46 -11.21 -6.75 -10.44
CA ASP A 46 -10.93 -5.34 -10.69
C ASP A 46 -9.72 -5.14 -11.63
N LYS A 47 -8.67 -5.95 -11.42
CA LYS A 47 -7.47 -5.91 -12.27
C LYS A 47 -7.73 -6.47 -13.67
N ALA A 48 -8.53 -7.52 -13.80
CA ALA A 48 -8.92 -8.08 -15.10
C ALA A 48 -9.74 -7.07 -15.91
N ASP A 49 -10.57 -6.28 -15.23
CA ASP A 49 -11.37 -5.21 -15.81
C ASP A 49 -10.58 -3.91 -16.09
N GLY A 50 -9.29 -3.88 -15.72
CA GLY A 50 -8.39 -2.77 -15.99
C GLY A 50 -8.45 -1.62 -14.98
N PHE A 51 -9.10 -1.81 -13.83
CA PHE A 51 -9.12 -0.81 -12.76
C PHE A 51 -7.77 -0.71 -12.03
N ASN A 52 -7.51 0.50 -11.51
CA ASN A 52 -6.34 0.75 -10.67
C ASN A 52 -6.65 0.43 -9.20
N ASP A 53 -6.10 -0.68 -8.71
CA ASP A 53 -6.28 -1.15 -7.32
C ASP A 53 -5.95 -0.06 -6.28
N LYS A 54 -4.90 0.75 -6.49
CA LYS A 54 -4.56 1.83 -5.56
C LYS A 54 -5.62 2.91 -5.52
N ALA A 55 -6.22 3.25 -6.66
CA ALA A 55 -7.30 4.24 -6.74
C ALA A 55 -8.57 3.72 -6.05
N ILE A 56 -8.94 2.45 -6.27
CA ILE A 56 -10.07 1.81 -5.58
C ILE A 56 -9.83 1.80 -4.07
N VAL A 57 -8.66 1.36 -3.61
CA VAL A 57 -8.31 1.34 -2.18
C VAL A 57 -8.38 2.74 -1.58
N HIS A 58 -7.92 3.76 -2.30
CA HIS A 58 -8.02 5.15 -1.85
C HIS A 58 -9.49 5.61 -1.76
N ALA A 59 -10.31 5.32 -2.77
CA ALA A 59 -11.74 5.65 -2.77
C ALA A 59 -12.50 4.96 -1.64
N VAL A 60 -12.21 3.68 -1.36
CA VAL A 60 -12.79 2.95 -0.22
C VAL A 60 -12.41 3.61 1.10
N LYS A 61 -11.14 3.98 1.29
CA LYS A 61 -10.69 4.70 2.50
C LYS A 61 -11.40 6.03 2.69
N MET A 62 -11.57 6.81 1.62
CA MET A 62 -12.29 8.08 1.67
C MET A 62 -13.77 7.87 1.99
N ARG A 63 -14.41 6.84 1.41
CA ARG A 63 -15.81 6.52 1.64
C ARG A 63 -16.10 6.07 3.08
N THR A 64 -15.17 5.39 3.73
CA THR A 64 -15.33 4.87 5.10
C THR A 64 -14.72 5.77 6.16
N ALA A 65 -14.03 6.84 5.77
CA ALA A 65 -13.48 7.82 6.69
C ALA A 65 -14.55 8.72 7.30
N ASP A 66 -14.17 9.38 8.39
CA ASP A 66 -14.93 10.47 8.99
C ASP A 66 -15.16 11.61 7.96
N PRO A 67 -16.41 12.07 7.74
CA PRO A 67 -16.71 13.16 6.81
C PRO A 67 -15.89 14.43 7.04
N GLU A 68 -15.56 14.78 8.29
CA GLU A 68 -14.74 15.97 8.57
C GLU A 68 -13.31 15.80 8.05
N LYS A 69 -12.75 14.59 8.14
CA LYS A 69 -11.43 14.27 7.59
C LYS A 69 -11.43 14.26 6.07
N VAL A 70 -12.53 13.79 5.46
CA VAL A 70 -12.71 13.86 4.01
C VAL A 70 -12.72 15.32 3.56
N LEU A 71 -13.51 16.18 4.22
CA LEU A 71 -13.57 17.60 3.90
C LEU A 71 -12.19 18.27 4.04
N ALA A 72 -11.49 18.05 5.15
CA ALA A 72 -10.14 18.60 5.37
C ALA A 72 -9.14 18.15 4.30
N THR A 73 -9.22 16.90 3.85
CA THR A 73 -8.37 16.36 2.77
C THR A 73 -8.66 17.07 1.45
N LEU A 74 -9.94 17.23 1.09
CA LEU A 74 -10.33 17.90 -0.16
C LEU A 74 -9.96 19.39 -0.16
N LEU A 75 -10.08 20.07 0.98
CA LEU A 75 -9.63 21.45 1.14
C LEU A 75 -8.11 21.58 0.93
N LEU A 76 -7.33 20.70 1.56
CA LEU A 76 -5.87 20.67 1.38
C LEU A 76 -5.48 20.38 -0.08
N GLU A 77 -6.16 19.46 -0.76
CA GLU A 77 -5.93 19.16 -2.17
C GLU A 77 -6.21 20.38 -3.08
N ALA A 78 -7.30 21.11 -2.81
CA ALA A 78 -7.65 22.33 -3.53
C ALA A 78 -6.58 23.43 -3.32
N GLU A 79 -6.13 23.63 -2.08
CA GLU A 79 -5.04 24.53 -1.77
C GLU A 79 -3.74 24.12 -2.48
N CYS A 80 -3.36 22.84 -2.40
CA CYS A 80 -2.16 22.33 -3.08
C CYS A 80 -2.21 22.58 -4.58
N LYS A 81 -3.38 22.44 -5.23
CA LYS A 81 -3.54 22.77 -6.65
C LYS A 81 -3.29 24.25 -6.91
N LEU A 82 -3.80 25.15 -6.06
CA LEU A 82 -3.54 26.59 -6.14
C LEU A 82 -2.04 26.89 -5.99
N TYR A 83 -1.38 26.33 -4.97
CA TYR A 83 0.05 26.53 -4.74
C TYR A 83 0.90 26.00 -5.89
N ARG A 84 0.58 24.82 -6.46
CA ARG A 84 1.28 24.28 -7.64
C ARG A 84 1.18 25.22 -8.83
N LYS A 85 -0.03 25.73 -9.11
CA LYS A 85 -0.25 26.70 -10.18
C LYS A 85 0.60 27.96 -10.00
N ALA A 86 0.62 28.52 -8.79
CA ALA A 86 1.44 29.70 -8.47
C ALA A 86 2.96 29.43 -8.59
N ALA A 87 3.40 28.22 -8.26
CA ALA A 87 4.79 27.78 -8.37
C ALA A 87 5.19 27.34 -9.79
N GLY A 88 4.29 27.41 -10.77
CA GLY A 88 4.56 26.95 -12.14
C GLY A 88 4.71 25.42 -12.27
N VAL A 89 4.21 24.66 -11.29
CA VAL A 89 4.15 23.20 -11.32
C VAL A 89 2.86 22.78 -12.04
N ALA A 90 2.97 21.77 -12.92
CA ALA A 90 1.82 21.23 -13.65
C ALA A 90 0.67 20.85 -12.70
N THR A 91 -0.55 21.23 -13.08
CA THR A 91 -1.77 20.94 -12.30
C THR A 91 -2.68 19.95 -12.99
N GLU A 92 -2.47 19.71 -14.28
CA GLU A 92 -3.19 18.76 -15.11
C GLU A 92 -2.24 17.71 -15.69
N ILE A 93 -2.78 16.55 -16.07
CA ILE A 93 -1.99 15.42 -16.59
C ILE A 93 -1.24 15.82 -17.86
N ASP A 94 -1.91 16.47 -18.81
CA ASP A 94 -1.29 16.86 -20.10
C ASP A 94 -0.12 17.83 -19.91
N GLU A 95 -0.24 18.76 -18.95
CA GLU A 95 0.84 19.68 -18.58
C GLU A 95 2.04 18.92 -18.00
N ALA A 96 1.76 17.94 -17.13
CA ALA A 96 2.78 17.13 -16.50
C ALA A 96 3.49 16.22 -17.52
N GLU A 97 2.74 15.58 -18.42
CA GLU A 97 3.31 14.77 -19.51
C GLU A 97 4.21 15.60 -20.41
N LYS A 98 3.78 16.81 -20.79
CA LYS A 98 4.58 17.73 -21.60
C LYS A 98 5.89 18.11 -20.88
N ALA A 99 5.83 18.37 -19.58
CA ALA A 99 7.01 18.68 -18.78
C ALA A 99 8.00 17.49 -18.72
N VAL A 100 7.49 16.27 -18.54
CA VAL A 100 8.31 15.04 -18.56
C VAL A 100 8.99 14.85 -19.92
N ARG A 101 8.23 14.96 -21.03
CA ARG A 101 8.79 14.81 -22.39
C ARG A 101 9.88 15.84 -22.66
N LYS A 102 9.67 17.09 -22.24
CA LYS A 102 10.67 18.15 -22.36
C LYS A 102 11.94 17.82 -21.57
N HIS A 103 11.79 17.35 -20.34
CA HIS A 103 12.94 16.98 -19.51
C HIS A 103 13.74 15.81 -20.09
N VAL A 104 13.06 14.78 -20.60
CA VAL A 104 13.71 13.64 -21.28
C VAL A 104 14.48 14.09 -22.52
N ALA A 105 13.95 15.03 -23.30
CA ALA A 105 14.63 15.58 -24.47
C ALA A 105 15.90 16.39 -24.11
N GLU A 106 15.95 16.97 -22.91
CA GLU A 106 17.07 17.80 -22.43
C GLU A 106 18.19 16.98 -21.76
N VAL A 107 17.92 15.75 -21.31
CA VAL A 107 18.92 14.87 -20.69
C VAL A 107 19.48 13.90 -21.74
N PRO A 108 20.77 14.01 -22.15
CA PRO A 108 21.35 13.10 -23.13
C PRO A 108 21.35 11.65 -22.62
N GLU A 109 21.05 10.69 -23.50
CA GLU A 109 21.09 9.27 -23.13
C GLU A 109 22.47 8.88 -22.57
N PRO A 110 22.53 8.17 -21.41
CA PRO A 110 23.79 7.64 -20.92
C PRO A 110 24.34 6.65 -21.94
N LYS A 111 25.57 6.90 -22.42
CA LYS A 111 26.28 6.05 -23.38
C LYS A 111 26.17 4.57 -22.94
N PRO A 112 25.78 3.65 -23.84
CA PRO A 112 25.71 2.24 -23.50
C PRO A 112 27.11 1.78 -23.07
N LYS A 113 27.23 1.29 -21.84
CA LYS A 113 28.43 0.55 -21.41
C LYS A 113 28.49 -0.70 -22.27
N GLY A 114 29.32 -0.66 -23.31
CA GLY A 114 29.58 -1.81 -24.17
C GLY A 114 29.90 -3.02 -23.29
N LYS A 115 29.12 -4.09 -23.43
CA LYS A 115 29.51 -5.42 -22.95
C LYS A 115 30.85 -5.72 -23.61
N GLY A 116 31.92 -5.61 -22.83
CA GLY A 116 33.24 -6.08 -23.23
C GLY A 116 33.09 -7.52 -23.70
N ARG A 117 33.34 -7.74 -24.99
CA ARG A 117 33.65 -9.06 -25.52
C ARG A 117 34.88 -9.55 -24.74
N ARG A 118 34.70 -10.48 -23.80
CA ARG A 118 35.77 -11.41 -23.43
C ARG A 118 35.60 -12.63 -24.33
N ARG A 119 36.31 -12.58 -25.46
CA ARG A 119 36.68 -13.76 -26.22
C ARG A 119 38.13 -14.05 -25.80
N ASP A 120 38.39 -15.32 -25.54
CA ASP A 120 39.70 -15.98 -25.39
C ASP A 120 40.50 -15.67 -24.11
N ASP A 121 40.61 -16.69 -23.24
CA ASP A 121 41.86 -17.42 -22.97
C ASP A 121 41.93 -18.05 -21.55
N LEU A 122 42.39 -19.31 -21.55
CA LEU A 122 43.08 -20.08 -20.49
C LEU A 122 42.29 -21.05 -19.58
N ASN A 123 42.54 -22.34 -19.89
CA ASN A 123 42.42 -23.60 -19.15
C ASN A 123 41.05 -24.25 -18.98
#